data_AF-A0A4Q4CM26-F1
#
_entry.id   AF-A0A4Q4CM26-F1
#
_cell.length_a   1.000
_cell.length_b   1.000
_cell.length_c   1.000
_cell.angle_alpha   90.00
_cell.angle_beta   90.00
_cell.angle_gamma   90.00
#
_symmetry.space_group_name_H-M   'P 1'
#
loop_
_entity.id
_entity.type
_entity.pdbx_description
1 polymer ?
#
loop_
_entity_poly.entity_id
_entity_poly.type
_entity_poly.pdbx_seq_one_letter_code
_entity_poly.pdbx_strand_id
1 'polypeptide(L)' 'MGLRSDVQRLEQKVADLEADLAEMRRHNLRLAELADVVQELLVPMANRDEAAMQRAIERFQESL' A
#
# COMPACT_ATOMS: atom_id res chain seq x y z
N MET A 1 38.66 -1.97 -15.80
CA MET A 1 37.49 -1.18 -15.37
C MET A 1 37.76 -0.72 -13.94
N GLY A 2 37.69 0.58 -13.68
CA GLY A 2 38.27 1.17 -12.47
C GLY A 2 37.32 1.15 -11.28
N LEU A 3 37.85 0.99 -10.07
CA LEU A 3 37.10 0.98 -8.80
C LEU A 3 36.07 2.13 -8.70
N ARG A 4 36.37 3.32 -9.22
CA ARG A 4 35.43 4.46 -9.24
C ARG A 4 34.19 4.22 -10.09
N SER A 5 34.31 3.59 -11.26
CA SER A 5 33.14 3.28 -12.09
C SER A 5 32.27 2.20 -11.47
N ASP A 6 32.87 1.26 -10.75
CA ASP A 6 32.11 0.24 -10.01
C ASP A 6 31.36 0.84 -8.81
N VAL A 7 31.99 1.76 -8.07
CA VAL A 7 31.33 2.49 -6.99
C VAL A 7 30.14 3.29 -7.51
N GLN A 8 30.31 4.07 -8.58
CA GLN A 8 29.21 4.85 -9.18
C GLN A 8 28.04 3.97 -9.64
N ARG A 9 28.33 2.81 -10.23
CA ARG A 9 27.30 1.85 -10.63
C ARG A 9 26.55 1.27 -9.43
N LEU A 10 27.25 0.99 -8.33
CA LEU A 10 26.62 0.51 -7.11
C LEU A 10 25.78 1.59 -6.44
N GLU A 11 26.27 2.83 -6.39
CA GLU A 11 25.51 3.98 -5.88
C GLU A 11 24.20 4.18 -6.65
N GLN A 12 24.24 4.14 -7.98
CA GLN A 12 23.04 4.24 -8.80
C GLN A 12 22.07 3.08 -8.50
N LYS A 13 22.58 1.84 -8.44
CA LYS A 13 21.75 0.68 -8.14
C LYS A 13 21.10 0.77 -6.76
N VAL A 14 21.81 1.29 -5.76
CA VAL A 14 21.25 1.51 -4.42
C VAL A 14 20.15 2.57 -4.47
N ALA A 15 20.37 3.69 -5.16
CA ALA A 15 19.35 4.73 -5.32
C ALA A 15 18.08 4.19 -6.00
N ASP A 16 18.22 3.38 -7.04
CA ASP A 16 17.09 2.73 -7.73
C ASP A 16 16.33 1.79 -6.77
N LEU A 17 17.04 0.94 -6.03
CA LEU A 17 16.45 0.04 -5.05
C LEU A 17 15.75 0.78 -3.91
N GLU A 18 16.30 1.91 -3.45
CA GLU A 18 15.68 2.74 -2.43
C GLU A 18 14.38 3.38 -2.92
N ALA A 19 14.35 3.80 -4.19
CA ALA A 19 13.13 4.31 -4.84
C ALA A 19 12.05 3.21 -4.95
N ASP A 20 12.43 2.02 -5.42
CA ASP A 20 11.54 0.86 -5.51
C ASP A 20 10.98 0.48 -4.13
N LEU A 21 11.84 0.43 -3.11
CA LEU A 21 11.41 0.14 -1.73
C LEU A 21 10.45 1.21 -1.18
N ALA A 22 10.68 2.48 -1.50
CA ALA A 22 9.78 3.55 -1.10
C ALA A 22 8.39 3.39 -1.76
N GLU A 23 8.35 2.97 -3.02
CA GLU A 23 7.10 2.66 -3.72
C GLU A 23 6.39 1.45 -3.12
N MET A 24 7.10 0.35 -2.90
CA MET A 24 6.53 -0.85 -2.27
C MET A 24 5.95 -0.54 -0.89
N ARG A 25 6.61 0.31 -0.08
CA ARG A 25 6.08 0.74 1.22
C ARG A 25 4.77 1.50 1.08
N ARG A 26 4.64 2.40 0.10
CA ARG A 26 3.38 3.11 -0.18
C ARG A 26 2.27 2.14 -0.58
N HIS A 27 2.56 1.16 -1.42
CA HIS A 27 1.58 0.15 -1.84
C HIS A 27 1.15 -0.74 -0.68
N ASN A 28 2.09 -1.17 0.18
CA ASN A 28 1.77 -1.98 1.34
C ASN A 28 0.89 -1.23 2.36
N LEU A 29 1.09 0.08 2.52
CA LEU A 29 0.21 0.90 3.37
C LEU A 29 -1.23 0.90 2.83
N ARG A 30 -1.40 1.16 1.53
CA ARG A 30 -2.73 1.11 0.88
C ARG A 30 -3.38 -0.26 0.96
N LEU A 31 -2.59 -1.32 0.84
CA LEU A 31 -3.07 -2.69 0.99
C LEU A 31 -3.56 -2.96 2.42
N ALA A 32 -2.85 -2.43 3.43
CA ALA A 32 -3.27 -2.55 4.83
C ALA A 32 -4.60 -1.81 5.08
N GLU A 33 -4.73 -0.58 4.57
CA GLU A 33 -5.97 0.21 4.65
C GLU A 33 -7.16 -0.54 4.01
N LEU A 34 -6.93 -1.14 2.84
CA LEU A 34 -7.95 -1.97 2.18
C LEU A 34 -8.31 -3.21 3.02
N ALA A 35 -7.31 -3.88 3.62
CA ALA A 35 -7.54 -5.04 4.46
C ALA A 35 -8.37 -4.67 5.71
N ASP A 36 -8.15 -3.50 6.30
CA ASP A 36 -8.92 -3.00 7.43
C ASP A 36 -10.40 -2.79 7.05
N VAL A 37 -10.67 -2.24 5.86
CA VAL A 37 -12.04 -2.07 5.35
C VAL A 37 -12.71 -3.43 5.10
N VAL A 38 -11.99 -4.38 4.51
CA VAL A 38 -12.51 -5.75 4.33
C VAL A 38 -12.86 -6.38 5.68
N GLN A 39 -12.01 -6.22 6.70
CA GLN A 39 -12.30 -6.70 8.06
C GLN A 39 -13.54 -6.03 8.66
N GLU A 40 -13.67 -4.71 8.49
CA GLU A 40 -14.84 -3.97 8.97
C GLU A 40 -16.14 -4.45 8.31
N LEU A 41 -16.10 -4.82 7.03
CA LEU A 41 -17.26 -5.30 6.28
C LEU A 41 -17.75 -6.70 6.69
N LEU A 42 -16.91 -7.53 7.33
CA LEU A 42 -17.27 -8.91 7.67
C LEU A 42 -18.52 -8.98 8.57
N VAL A 43 -18.63 -8.09 9.56
CA VAL A 43 -19.76 -8.07 10.51
C VAL A 43 -21.06 -7.60 9.86
N PRO A 44 -21.11 -6.45 9.15
CA PRO A 44 -22.27 -6.04 8.36
C PRO A 44 -22.73 -7.09 7.35
N MET A 45 -21.80 -7.76 6.65
CA MET A 45 -22.12 -8.81 5.70
C MET A 45 -22.81 -10.00 6.36
N ALA A 46 -22.28 -10.47 7.51
CA ALA A 46 -22.89 -11.55 8.27
C ALA A 46 -24.32 -11.19 8.74
N ASN A 47 -24.53 -9.92 9.09
CA ASN A 47 -25.82 -9.41 9.55
C ASN A 47 -26.75 -8.95 8.41
N ARG A 48 -26.29 -8.97 7.15
CA ARG A 48 -26.98 -8.42 5.97
C ARG A 48 -27.39 -6.95 6.13
N ASP A 49 -26.56 -6.16 6.82
CA ASP A 49 -26.78 -4.73 7.00
C ASP A 49 -26.19 -3.94 5.83
N GLU A 50 -27.01 -3.75 4.77
CA GLU A 50 -26.63 -3.02 3.56
C GLU A 50 -26.24 -1.56 3.83
N ALA A 51 -26.91 -0.91 4.78
CA ALA A 51 -26.61 0.48 5.11
C ALA A 51 -25.25 0.62 5.80
N ALA A 52 -24.89 -0.32 6.68
CA ALA A 52 -23.57 -0.33 7.31
C ALA A 52 -22.45 -0.68 6.30
N MET A 53 -22.70 -1.61 5.37
CA MET A 53 -21.75 -1.91 4.30
C MET A 53 -21.48 -0.67 3.43
N GLN A 54 -22.54 0.02 3.00
CA GLN A 54 -22.40 1.20 2.16
C GLN A 54 -21.61 2.32 2.85
N ARG A 55 -21.88 2.59 4.14
CA ARG A 55 -21.12 3.58 4.92
C ARG A 55 -19.64 3.24 5.04
N ALA A 56 -19.30 1.96 5.24
CA ALA A 56 -17.90 1.53 5.34
C ALA A 56 -17.15 1.74 4.02
N ILE A 57 -17.81 1.45 2.89
CA ILE A 57 -17.25 1.68 1.54
C ILE A 57 -17.07 3.18 1.26
N GLU A 58 -18.06 4.01 1.61
CA GLU A 58 -18.01 5.47 1.41
C GLU A 58 -16.83 6.09 2.17
N ARG A 59 -16.63 5.74 3.44
CA ARG A 59 -15.47 6.24 4.21
C ARG A 59 -14.13 5.83 3.61
N PHE A 60 -14.02 4.62 3.06
CA PHE A 60 -12.81 4.21 2.36
C PHE A 60 -12.57 5.06 1.11
N GLN A 61 -13.62 5.31 0.32
CA GLN A 61 -13.52 6.15 -0.88
C GLN A 61 -13.14 7.60 -0.56
N GLU A 62 -13.59 8.14 0.56
CA GLU A 62 -13.19 9.47 1.05
C GLU A 62 -11.74 9.54 1.52
N SER A 63 -11.13 8.39 1.86
CA SER A 63 -9.74 8.30 2.32
C SER A 63 -8.71 8.11 1.20
N LEU A 64 -9.18 7.86 -0.04
CA LEU A 64 -8.35 7.71 -1.25
C LEU A 64 -7.85 9.06 -1.79
#